data_AF-A0A546X3J9-F1
#
_entry.id   AF-A0A546X3J9-F1
#
_cell.length_a   1.000
_cell.length_b   1.000
_cell.length_c   1.000
_cell.angle_alpha   90.00
_cell.angle_beta   90.00
_cell.angle_gamma   90.00
#
_symmetry.space_group_name_H-M   'P 1'
#
loop_
_entity.id
_entity.type
_entity.pdbx_description
1 polymer ?
#
loop_
_entity_poly.entity_id
_entity_poly.type
_entity_poly.pdbx_seq_one_letter_code
_entity_poly.pdbx_strand_id
1 'polypeptide(L)'
;MSALMIFERAPLGSIVSWKNGKPRPPRDCIRASAQWRRDNAEGRLVRKLCHSVMGQSLIPASFKVTTDGIDDLGDVIGPDFRTFSVDSEFSFTVISRPEAGSVRVLDHCGDDAELLHLACNQVDAEKWVTICGFRPTVIVEVTADEVAADRIEGRTVR
;
A
#
# COMPACT_ATOMS: atom_id res chain seq x y z
N MET A 1 2.32 -11.33 9.34
CA MET A 1 2.25 -10.04 10.08
C MET A 1 0.79 -9.64 10.26
N SER A 2 0.46 -8.87 11.30
CA SER A 2 -0.87 -8.28 11.49
C SER A 2 -1.02 -6.97 10.70
N ALA A 3 -2.25 -6.46 10.58
CA ALA A 3 -2.51 -5.15 9.98
C ALA A 3 -1.80 -4.00 10.73
N LEU A 4 -1.80 -4.02 12.07
CA LEU A 4 -1.05 -3.06 12.89
C LEU A 4 0.44 -3.04 12.52
N MET A 5 1.08 -4.20 12.35
CA MET A 5 2.49 -4.24 11.97
C MET A 5 2.76 -3.66 10.57
N ILE A 6 1.82 -3.80 9.62
CA ILE A 6 1.93 -3.13 8.31
C ILE A 6 1.82 -1.62 8.49
N PHE A 7 0.83 -1.17 9.25
CA PHE A 7 0.62 0.25 9.52
C PHE A 7 1.85 0.89 10.19
N GLU A 8 2.47 0.22 11.15
CA GLU A 8 3.64 0.77 11.85
C GLU A 8 4.93 0.66 11.02
N ARG A 9 5.18 -0.48 10.37
CA ARG A 9 6.54 -0.82 9.87
C ARG A 9 6.71 -0.90 8.36
N ALA A 10 5.64 -0.95 7.57
CA ALA A 10 5.79 -0.99 6.11
C ALA A 10 5.93 0.45 5.58
N PRO A 11 7.02 0.82 4.89
CA PRO A 11 7.17 2.15 4.34
C PRO A 11 6.13 2.38 3.23
N LEU A 12 5.67 3.63 3.12
CA LEU A 12 4.75 4.04 2.06
C LEU A 12 5.34 3.70 0.69
N GLY A 13 4.56 3.05 -0.16
CA GLY A 13 5.01 2.52 -1.45
C GLY A 13 5.44 1.05 -1.43
N SER A 14 5.45 0.37 -0.29
CA SER A 14 5.71 -1.09 -0.23
C SER A 14 4.66 -1.90 -0.96
N ILE A 15 5.03 -3.05 -1.53
CA ILE A 15 4.05 -4.06 -1.96
C ILE A 15 3.73 -4.96 -0.77
N VAL A 16 2.44 -5.07 -0.45
CA VAL A 16 1.92 -5.87 0.65
C VAL A 16 0.93 -6.88 0.07
N SER A 17 1.11 -8.15 0.45
CA SER A 17 0.10 -9.19 0.21
C SER A 17 -0.77 -9.38 1.44
N TRP A 18 -2.03 -9.74 1.24
CA TRP A 18 -2.99 -10.09 2.28
C TRP A 18 -3.71 -11.39 1.95
N LYS A 19 -4.11 -12.13 2.98
CA LYS A 19 -4.90 -13.36 2.85
C LYS A 19 -5.95 -13.44 3.97
N ASN A 20 -7.13 -13.96 3.65
CA ASN A 20 -8.21 -14.19 4.61
C ASN A 20 -8.19 -15.59 5.25
N GLY A 21 -7.19 -16.42 4.92
CA GLY A 21 -7.04 -17.79 5.43
C GLY A 21 -8.05 -18.81 4.88
N LYS A 22 -9.01 -18.40 4.06
CA LYS A 22 -10.01 -19.31 3.48
C LYS A 22 -9.44 -20.08 2.29
N PRO A 23 -9.78 -21.38 2.12
CA PRO A 23 -9.36 -22.13 0.95
C PRO A 23 -9.94 -21.54 -0.33
N ARG A 24 -9.21 -21.71 -1.44
CA ARG A 24 -9.67 -21.27 -2.76
C ARG A 24 -10.96 -22.01 -3.14
N PRO A 25 -12.06 -21.31 -3.48
CA PRO A 25 -13.28 -21.97 -3.91
C PRO A 25 -13.11 -22.66 -5.27
N PRO A 26 -13.98 -23.64 -5.60
CA PRO A 26 -14.02 -24.23 -6.94
C PRO A 26 -14.19 -23.17 -8.03
N ARG A 27 -13.49 -23.33 -9.15
CA ARG A 27 -13.43 -22.33 -10.23
C ARG A 27 -14.80 -21.98 -10.82
N ASP A 28 -15.74 -22.92 -10.76
CA ASP A 28 -17.06 -22.81 -11.40
C ASP A 28 -17.97 -21.79 -10.68
N CYS A 29 -17.66 -21.45 -9.42
CA CYS A 29 -18.37 -20.39 -8.70
C CYS A 29 -17.68 -19.03 -8.93
N ILE A 30 -18.01 -18.36 -10.04
CA ILE A 30 -17.37 -17.10 -10.47
C ILE A 30 -17.39 -16.04 -9.37
N ARG A 31 -18.54 -15.83 -8.70
CA ARG A 31 -18.69 -14.83 -7.64
C ARG A 31 -17.81 -15.14 -6.41
N ALA A 32 -17.82 -16.38 -5.95
CA ALA A 32 -17.00 -16.80 -4.81
C ALA A 32 -15.52 -16.70 -5.15
N SER A 33 -15.13 -17.08 -6.38
CA SER A 33 -13.76 -16.96 -6.87
C SER A 33 -13.30 -15.51 -6.97
N ALA A 34 -14.15 -14.60 -7.45
CA ALA A 34 -13.83 -13.17 -7.49
C ALA A 34 -13.65 -12.57 -6.09
N GLN A 35 -14.54 -12.91 -5.15
CA GLN A 35 -14.42 -12.46 -3.76
C GLN A 35 -13.14 -13.02 -3.11
N TRP A 36 -12.87 -14.32 -3.28
CA TRP A 36 -11.68 -14.95 -2.74
C TRP A 36 -10.40 -14.30 -3.27
N ARG A 37 -10.34 -13.96 -4.56
CA ARG A 37 -9.20 -13.23 -5.15
C ARG A 37 -9.01 -11.85 -4.54
N ARG A 38 -10.08 -11.05 -4.42
CA ARG A 38 -10.01 -9.76 -3.72
C ARG A 38 -9.52 -9.89 -2.28
N ASP A 39 -9.84 -11.00 -1.62
CA ASP A 39 -9.41 -11.29 -0.25
C ASP A 39 -8.04 -11.99 -0.13
N ASN A 40 -7.42 -12.37 -1.25
CA ASN A 40 -6.14 -13.05 -1.30
C ASN A 40 -5.32 -12.48 -2.46
N ALA A 41 -4.88 -11.23 -2.29
CA ALA A 41 -4.21 -10.44 -3.32
C ALA A 41 -3.02 -9.68 -2.74
N GLU A 42 -2.34 -8.93 -3.60
CA GLU A 42 -1.28 -8.00 -3.24
C GLU A 42 -1.50 -6.65 -3.89
N GLY A 43 -0.86 -5.64 -3.31
CA GLY A 43 -1.03 -4.27 -3.75
C GLY A 43 -0.02 -3.34 -3.10
N ARG A 44 0.13 -2.16 -3.69
CA ARG A 44 1.01 -1.11 -3.19
C ARG A 44 0.33 -0.35 -2.06
N LEU A 45 1.02 -0.21 -0.93
CA LEU A 45 0.63 0.66 0.17
C LEU A 45 0.72 2.12 -0.26
N VAL A 46 -0.42 2.79 -0.38
CA VAL A 46 -0.52 4.15 -0.91
C VAL A 46 -0.92 5.19 0.13
N ARG A 47 -1.48 4.80 1.27
CA ARG A 47 -1.82 5.75 2.34
C ARG A 47 -1.80 5.08 3.69
N LYS A 48 -1.44 5.82 4.72
CA LYS A 48 -1.67 5.46 6.13
C LYS A 48 -2.49 6.58 6.76
N LEU A 49 -3.48 6.24 7.57
CA LEU A 49 -4.30 7.20 8.29
C LEU A 49 -4.25 6.84 9.78
N CYS A 50 -3.74 7.77 10.59
CA CYS A 50 -3.73 7.63 12.04
C CYS A 50 -5.16 7.52 12.60
N HIS A 51 -5.27 7.00 13.82
CA HIS A 51 -6.55 6.99 14.51
C HIS A 51 -7.09 8.42 14.61
N SER A 52 -8.41 8.55 14.55
CA SER A 52 -9.08 9.83 14.68
C SER A 52 -10.33 9.70 15.54
N VAL A 53 -10.79 10.82 16.09
CA VAL A 53 -12.03 10.85 16.88
C VAL A 53 -13.09 11.56 16.04
N MET A 54 -14.21 10.89 15.83
CA MET A 54 -15.36 11.45 15.14
C MET A 54 -16.57 11.42 16.09
N GLY A 55 -16.90 12.60 16.63
CA GLY A 55 -17.90 12.70 17.69
C GLY A 55 -17.45 11.94 18.94
N GLN A 56 -18.19 10.89 19.30
CA GLN A 56 -17.86 10.02 20.44
C GLN A 56 -17.17 8.71 20.02
N SER A 57 -16.98 8.48 18.72
CA SER A 57 -16.41 7.25 18.19
C SER A 57 -14.92 7.40 17.92
N LEU A 58 -14.13 6.43 18.38
CA LEU A 58 -12.75 6.25 17.96
C LEU A 58 -12.74 5.52 16.62
N ILE A 59 -12.21 6.17 15.59
CA ILE A 59 -11.93 5.55 14.31
C ILE A 59 -10.52 4.95 14.41
N PRO A 60 -10.36 3.62 14.27
CA PRO A 60 -9.06 2.99 14.34
C PRO A 60 -8.17 3.47 13.19
N ALA A 61 -6.86 3.41 13.41
CA ALA A 61 -5.91 3.66 12.34
C ALA A 61 -6.16 2.70 11.16
N SER A 62 -5.82 3.14 9.96
CA SER A 62 -6.04 2.33 8.76
C SER A 62 -4.97 2.60 7.71
N PHE A 63 -4.87 1.71 6.73
CA PHE A 63 -4.02 1.92 5.58
C PHE A 63 -4.73 1.52 4.30
N LYS A 64 -4.38 2.20 3.22
CA LYS A 64 -4.93 1.99 1.88
C LYS A 64 -3.89 1.33 0.99
N VAL A 65 -4.30 0.29 0.28
CA VAL A 65 -3.53 -0.37 -0.77
C VAL A 65 -4.22 -0.21 -2.11
N THR A 66 -3.44 -0.21 -3.19
CA THR A 66 -3.93 -0.26 -4.56
C THR A 66 -3.35 -1.49 -5.27
N THR A 67 -4.17 -2.25 -5.98
CA THR A 67 -3.66 -3.30 -6.88
C THR A 67 -3.05 -2.67 -8.14
N ASP A 68 -2.29 -3.46 -8.89
CA ASP A 68 -1.75 -3.06 -10.21
C ASP A 68 -2.84 -2.91 -11.29
N GLY A 69 -4.06 -3.39 -11.00
CA GLY A 69 -5.19 -3.33 -11.90
C GLY A 69 -5.11 -4.31 -13.07
N ILE A 70 -4.34 -5.39 -12.90
CA ILE A 70 -4.19 -6.47 -13.86
C ILE A 70 -4.92 -7.70 -13.31
N ASP A 71 -5.73 -8.35 -14.14
CA ASP A 71 -6.42 -9.58 -13.75
C ASP A 71 -5.58 -10.85 -13.99
N ASP A 72 -6.10 -12.02 -13.57
CA ASP A 72 -5.43 -13.32 -13.75
C ASP A 72 -5.14 -13.69 -15.22
N LEU A 73 -5.80 -13.04 -16.19
CA LEU A 73 -5.60 -13.24 -17.63
C LEU A 73 -4.57 -12.27 -18.21
N GLY A 74 -4.12 -11.29 -17.42
CA GLY A 74 -3.22 -10.22 -17.86
C GLY A 74 -3.95 -9.01 -18.44
N ASP A 75 -5.28 -8.95 -18.33
CA ASP A 75 -6.08 -7.85 -18.85
C ASP A 75 -6.07 -6.66 -17.88
N VAL A 76 -5.94 -5.45 -18.44
CA VAL A 76 -5.98 -4.20 -17.66
C VAL A 76 -7.43 -3.86 -17.31
N ILE A 77 -7.79 -4.04 -16.05
CA ILE A 77 -9.13 -3.74 -15.49
C ILE A 77 -9.14 -2.46 -14.65
N GLY A 78 -7.97 -1.92 -14.35
CA GLY A 78 -7.80 -0.73 -13.52
C GLY A 78 -7.61 -1.06 -12.03
N PRO A 79 -6.94 -0.17 -11.27
CA PRO A 79 -6.57 -0.44 -9.88
C PRO A 79 -7.81 -0.60 -9.00
N ASP A 80 -7.80 -1.62 -8.15
CA ASP A 80 -8.75 -1.76 -7.05
C ASP A 80 -8.12 -1.19 -5.77
N PHE A 81 -8.88 -0.35 -5.07
CA PHE A 81 -8.42 0.27 -3.83
C PHE A 81 -9.05 -0.45 -2.65
N ARG A 82 -8.22 -0.76 -1.65
CA ARG A 82 -8.69 -1.40 -0.43
C ARG A 82 -8.12 -0.73 0.80
N THR A 83 -8.99 -0.45 1.77
CA THR A 83 -8.61 0.08 3.07
C THR A 83 -8.74 -1.01 4.13
N PHE A 84 -7.72 -1.17 4.95
CA PHE A 84 -7.70 -2.08 6.09
C PHE A 84 -7.59 -1.28 7.38
N SER A 85 -8.45 -1.56 8.36
CA SER A 85 -8.22 -1.15 9.75
C SER A 85 -7.01 -1.89 10.32
N VAL A 86 -6.29 -1.29 11.27
CA VAL A 86 -5.24 -1.96 12.04
C VAL A 86 -5.74 -3.18 12.82
N ASP A 87 -7.05 -3.25 13.08
CA ASP A 87 -7.72 -4.37 13.75
C ASP A 87 -8.13 -5.49 12.78
N SER A 88 -7.74 -5.42 11.50
CA SER A 88 -8.10 -6.42 10.50
C SER A 88 -7.51 -7.80 10.82
N GLU A 89 -8.35 -8.83 10.72
CA GLU A 89 -7.98 -10.24 10.94
C GLU A 89 -7.23 -10.88 9.76
N PHE A 90 -6.99 -10.13 8.67
CA PHE A 90 -6.22 -10.64 7.54
C PHE A 90 -4.75 -10.88 7.94
N SER A 91 -4.13 -11.88 7.33
CA SER A 91 -2.70 -12.10 7.44
C SER A 91 -1.96 -11.33 6.36
N PHE A 92 -0.94 -10.56 6.73
CA PHE A 92 -0.19 -9.73 5.80
C PHE A 92 1.27 -10.14 5.68
N THR A 93 1.87 -9.86 4.52
CA THR A 93 3.32 -9.99 4.26
C THR A 93 3.80 -8.81 3.41
N VAL A 94 4.89 -8.16 3.81
CA VAL A 94 5.59 -7.19 2.97
C VAL A 94 6.41 -7.96 1.92
N ILE A 95 6.04 -7.81 0.65
CA ILE A 95 6.64 -8.51 -0.49
C ILE A 95 7.86 -7.75 -1.00
N SER A 96 7.73 -6.43 -1.14
CA SER A 96 8.85 -5.56 -1.50
C SER A 96 8.67 -4.19 -0.87
N ARG A 97 9.78 -3.46 -0.78
CA ARG A 97 9.86 -2.11 -0.22
C ARG A 97 10.42 -1.17 -1.29
N PRO A 98 10.09 0.13 -1.24
CA PRO A 98 10.69 1.10 -2.15
C PRO A 98 12.22 1.08 -2.05
N GLU A 99 12.89 1.17 -3.19
CA GLU A 99 14.35 1.20 -3.25
C GLU A 99 14.88 2.59 -2.86
N ALA A 100 16.07 2.65 -2.27
CA ALA A 100 16.75 3.92 -2.06
C ALA A 100 17.00 4.61 -3.42
N GLY A 101 16.75 5.92 -3.48
CA GLY A 101 16.79 6.72 -4.71
C GLY A 101 15.48 6.72 -5.51
N SER A 102 14.50 5.86 -5.17
CA SER A 102 13.14 6.00 -5.70
C SER A 102 12.47 7.23 -5.11
N VAL A 103 11.43 7.73 -5.78
CA VAL A 103 10.81 9.02 -5.47
C VAL A 103 9.30 8.88 -5.37
N ARG A 104 8.76 9.24 -4.20
CA ARG A 104 7.33 9.28 -3.91
C ARG A 104 6.76 10.62 -4.37
N VAL A 105 5.70 10.57 -5.16
CA VAL A 105 4.86 11.72 -5.50
C VAL A 105 3.57 11.62 -4.71
N LEU A 106 3.34 12.58 -3.82
CA LEU A 106 2.22 12.63 -2.88
C LEU A 106 1.23 13.72 -3.26
N ASP A 107 -0.04 13.56 -2.89
CA ASP A 107 -1.11 14.54 -3.11
C ASP A 107 -1.00 15.78 -2.21
N HIS A 108 -0.42 15.65 -1.03
CA HIS A 108 -0.16 16.77 -0.12
C HIS A 108 1.00 16.45 0.83
N CYS A 109 1.33 17.40 1.72
CA CYS A 109 2.26 17.16 2.83
C CYS A 109 1.51 16.61 4.06
N GLY A 110 2.20 15.82 4.88
CA GLY A 110 1.66 15.27 6.13
C GLY A 110 1.68 13.74 6.18
N ASP A 111 1.46 13.21 7.37
CA ASP A 111 1.55 11.76 7.63
C ASP A 111 0.43 10.96 6.97
N ASP A 112 -0.68 11.61 6.62
CA ASP A 112 -1.82 11.00 5.95
C ASP A 112 -1.84 11.21 4.43
N ALA A 113 -0.76 11.72 3.85
CA ALA A 113 -0.65 11.93 2.41
C ALA A 113 -0.80 10.63 1.61
N GLU A 114 -1.47 10.73 0.46
CA GLU A 114 -1.66 9.62 -0.46
C GLU A 114 -0.57 9.62 -1.54
N LEU A 115 0.07 8.47 -1.72
CA LEU A 115 1.03 8.18 -2.77
C LEU A 115 0.29 8.08 -4.11
N LEU A 116 0.49 9.07 -4.96
CA LEU A 116 -0.04 9.10 -6.32
C LEU A 116 0.84 8.29 -7.28
N HIS A 117 2.16 8.37 -7.12
CA HIS A 117 3.12 7.68 -7.96
C HIS A 117 4.42 7.38 -7.22
N LEU A 118 5.05 6.24 -7.52
CA LEU A 118 6.40 5.91 -7.07
C LEU A 118 7.30 5.80 -8.30
N ALA A 119 8.11 6.82 -8.53
CA ALA A 119 9.06 6.89 -9.62
C ALA A 119 10.40 6.24 -9.23
N CYS A 120 11.15 5.78 -10.23
CA CYS A 120 12.47 5.19 -10.01
C CYS A 120 13.54 6.21 -9.61
N ASN A 121 13.33 7.49 -9.91
CA ASN A 121 14.25 8.59 -9.62
C ASN A 121 13.53 9.94 -9.74
N GLN A 122 14.24 11.02 -9.37
CA GLN A 122 13.75 12.39 -9.39
C GLN A 122 13.30 12.84 -10.79
N VAL A 123 14.07 12.52 -11.83
CA VAL A 123 13.79 12.94 -13.20
C VAL A 123 12.47 12.34 -13.70
N ASP A 124 12.20 11.07 -13.39
CA ASP A 124 10.97 10.40 -13.80
C ASP A 124 9.76 10.88 -12.99
N ALA A 125 9.95 11.23 -11.72
CA ALA A 125 8.90 11.85 -10.91
C ALA A 125 8.45 13.21 -11.49
N GLU A 126 9.41 14.06 -11.86
CA GLU A 126 9.14 15.38 -12.45
C GLU A 126 8.44 15.27 -13.80
N LYS A 127 8.86 14.32 -14.64
CA LYS A 127 8.17 14.01 -15.91
C LYS A 127 6.73 13.58 -15.64
N TRP A 128 6.51 12.69 -14.67
CA TRP A 128 5.18 12.20 -14.34
C TRP A 128 4.26 13.35 -13.87
N VAL A 129 4.75 14.22 -12.97
CA VAL A 129 3.98 15.38 -12.50
C VAL A 129 3.62 16.32 -13.67
N THR A 130 4.57 16.54 -14.59
CA THR A 130 4.35 17.37 -15.78
C THR A 130 3.28 16.79 -16.71
N ILE A 131 3.30 15.46 -16.92
CA ILE A 131 2.34 14.77 -17.80
C ILE A 131 0.95 14.73 -17.18
N CYS A 132 0.84 14.45 -15.89
CA CYS A 132 -0.45 14.25 -15.21
C CYS A 132 -1.10 15.58 -14.76
N GLY A 133 -0.32 16.66 -14.60
CA GLY A 133 -0.85 18.01 -14.32
C GLY A 133 -1.39 18.22 -12.90
N PHE A 134 -1.10 17.34 -11.94
CA PHE A 134 -1.57 17.48 -10.56
C PHE A 134 -0.90 18.65 -9.83
N ARG A 135 -1.68 19.49 -9.12
CA ARG A 135 -1.20 20.47 -8.13
C ARG A 135 -2.16 20.59 -6.93
N PRO A 136 -1.65 20.78 -5.70
CA PRO A 136 -0.26 20.65 -5.26
C PRO A 136 0.14 19.17 -5.13
N THR A 137 1.40 18.85 -5.37
CA THR A 137 1.98 17.51 -5.14
C THR A 137 3.32 17.67 -4.44
N VAL A 138 3.64 16.77 -3.50
CA VAL A 138 4.93 16.77 -2.76
C VAL A 138 5.78 15.64 -3.28
N ILE A 139 7.03 15.93 -3.62
CA ILE A 139 8.00 14.95 -4.12
C ILE A 139 8.99 14.63 -3.00
N VAL A 140 9.12 13.36 -2.63
CA VAL A 140 9.97 12.91 -1.53
C VAL A 140 10.81 11.71 -1.96
N GLU A 141 12.13 11.84 -1.88
CA GLU A 141 13.07 10.75 -2.15
C GLU A 141 13.04 9.71 -1.01
N VAL A 142 13.13 8.43 -1.37
CA VAL A 142 13.40 7.33 -0.46
C VAL A 142 14.90 7.28 -0.20
N THR A 143 15.35 7.62 1.00
CA THR A 143 16.79 7.71 1.30
C THR A 143 17.38 6.36 1.69
N ALA A 144 18.69 6.21 1.51
CA ALA A 144 19.40 5.01 1.97
C ALA A 144 19.30 4.82 3.50
N ASP A 145 19.28 5.92 4.26
CA ASP A 145 19.14 5.89 5.71
C ASP A 145 17.75 5.39 6.14
N GLU A 146 16.69 5.80 5.43
CA GLU A 146 15.33 5.28 5.64
C GLU A 146 15.29 3.75 5.45
N VAL A 147 15.88 3.26 4.35
CA VAL A 147 15.94 1.83 4.04
C VAL A 147 16.80 1.06 5.06
N ALA A 148 17.90 1.65 5.53
CA ALA A 148 18.77 1.05 6.54
C ALA A 148 18.08 0.94 7.90
N ALA A 149 17.38 1.99 8.35
CA ALA A 149 16.63 2.00 9.60
C ALA A 149 15.56 0.89 9.61
N ASP A 150 14.81 0.77 8.51
CA ASP A 150 13.79 -0.26 8.36
C ASP A 150 14.35 -1.70 8.39
N ARG A 151 15.53 -1.92 7.82
CA ARG A 151 16.20 -3.24 7.83
C ARG A 151 16.61 -3.68 9.24
N ILE A 152 16.92 -2.74 10.14
CA ILE A 152 17.30 -3.02 11.53
C ILE A 152 16.07 -3.41 12.35
N GLU A 153 14.93 -2.74 12.15
CA GLU A 153 13.66 -3.08 12.81
C GLU A 153 13.07 -4.41 12.35
N GLY A 154 13.33 -4.81 11.10
CA GLY A 154 12.96 -6.13 10.57
C GLY A 154 13.80 -7.30 11.13
N ARG A 155 14.96 -7.04 11.73
CA ARG A 155 15.85 -8.07 12.32
C ARG A 155 15.63 -8.32 13.81
N THR A 156 15.08 -7.36 14.54
CA THR A 156 14.94 -7.42 16.00
C THR A 156 13.70 -8.18 16.48
N VAL A 157 12.86 -8.68 15.56
CA VAL A 157 11.73 -9.55 15.86
C VAL A 157 11.78 -10.79 14.97
N ARG A 158 12.58 -11.77 15.38
CA ARG A 158 12.48 -13.15 14.91
C ARG A 158 12.13 -14.03 16.10
#